data_AF-A0A2M8NQE1-F1
#
_entry.id   AF-A0A2M8NQE1-F1
#
_cell.length_a   1.000
_cell.length_b   1.000
_cell.length_c   1.000
_cell.angle_alpha   90.00
_cell.angle_beta   90.00
_cell.angle_gamma   90.00
#
_symmetry.space_group_name_H-M   'P 1'
#
loop_
_entity.id
_entity.type
_entity.pdbx_description
1 polymer ?
#
loop_
_entity_poly.entity_id
_entity_poly.type
_entity_poly.pdbx_seq_one_letter_code
_entity_poly.pdbx_strand_id
1 'polypeptide(L)'
;YMLRIKDGGPILVPDAPNYPLRHVYTGDVVNAVMTLIHTGMGKGKAYNISQDETISLHDFLMMVGELMGLEPHIQVVERQLLEANGFLPECSPFSELWMSELDNTLSKSELGMSYTPLREYLARIITYYTEHPPKSPTGYKRRKAEKSFHSIPKSL
;
A
#
# COMPACT_ATOMS: atom_id res chain seq x y z
N TYR A 1 -3.06 4.30 -5.85
CA TYR A 1 -4.36 3.63 -6.00
C TYR A 1 -5.56 4.57 -5.96
N MET A 2 -5.65 5.54 -5.03
CA MET A 2 -6.79 6.48 -4.95
C MET A 2 -7.24 7.06 -6.30
N LEU A 3 -6.32 7.53 -7.16
CA LEU A 3 -6.67 8.04 -8.50
C LEU A 3 -7.34 7.00 -9.40
N ARG A 4 -6.88 5.74 -9.36
CA ARG A 4 -7.44 4.64 -10.15
C ARG A 4 -8.82 4.21 -9.64
N ILE A 5 -9.02 4.22 -8.31
CA ILE A 5 -10.34 3.98 -7.70
C ILE A 5 -11.31 5.10 -8.10
N LYS A 6 -10.89 6.36 -7.96
CA LYS A 6 -11.70 7.55 -8.26
C LYS A 6 -12.13 7.64 -9.72
N ASP A 7 -11.34 7.14 -10.66
CA ASP A 7 -11.62 7.23 -12.08
C ASP A 7 -12.51 6.10 -12.65
N GLY A 8 -12.92 5.16 -11.79
CA GLY A 8 -13.85 4.05 -12.08
C GLY A 8 -13.35 3.00 -13.09
N GLY A 9 -12.15 3.15 -13.63
CA GLY A 9 -11.58 2.15 -14.54
C GLY A 9 -10.98 0.96 -13.81
N PRO A 10 -10.65 -0.14 -14.52
CA PRO A 10 -10.06 -1.32 -13.90
C PRO A 10 -8.72 -0.99 -13.22
N ILE A 11 -8.47 -1.62 -12.08
CA ILE A 11 -7.20 -1.64 -11.36
C ILE A 11 -6.55 -2.97 -11.69
N LEU A 12 -5.55 -2.93 -12.56
CA LEU A 12 -4.82 -4.13 -13.01
C LEU A 12 -3.91 -4.63 -11.89
N VAL A 13 -4.14 -5.85 -11.42
CA VAL A 13 -3.37 -6.52 -10.36
C VAL A 13 -2.83 -7.85 -10.91
N PRO A 14 -1.56 -8.21 -10.66
CA PRO A 14 -1.03 -9.50 -11.13
C PRO A 14 -1.67 -10.70 -10.41
N ASP A 15 -1.78 -11.84 -11.10
CA ASP A 15 -2.34 -13.10 -10.60
C ASP A 15 -1.52 -13.80 -9.50
N ALA A 16 -0.23 -13.49 -9.38
CA ALA A 16 0.62 -13.99 -8.30
C ALA A 16 1.90 -13.15 -8.11
N PRO A 17 2.56 -13.27 -6.94
CA PRO A 17 2.09 -13.86 -5.68
C PRO A 17 1.32 -12.85 -4.84
N ASN A 18 0.34 -13.32 -4.05
CA ASN A 18 -0.42 -12.50 -3.10
C ASN A 18 0.39 -12.32 -1.79
N TYR A 19 1.52 -11.61 -1.88
CA TYR A 19 2.33 -11.35 -0.70
C TYR A 19 1.58 -10.43 0.29
N PRO A 20 1.68 -10.70 1.59
CA PRO A 20 1.07 -9.87 2.62
C PRO A 20 1.62 -8.44 2.56
N LEU A 21 0.73 -7.45 2.55
CA LEU A 21 1.08 -6.05 2.75
C LEU A 21 1.15 -5.73 4.24
N ARG A 22 2.27 -5.14 4.65
CA ARG A 22 2.48 -4.62 6.01
C ARG A 22 3.17 -3.26 5.96
N HIS A 23 2.43 -2.24 5.52
CA HIS A 23 2.93 -0.86 5.48
C HIS A 23 2.86 -0.23 6.88
N VAL A 24 3.93 0.46 7.26
CA VAL A 24 3.97 1.25 8.49
C VAL A 24 3.54 2.69 8.22
N TYR A 25 2.79 3.27 9.15
CA TYR A 25 2.40 4.67 9.06
C TYR A 25 3.59 5.59 9.35
N THR A 26 3.82 6.57 8.48
CA THR A 26 4.91 7.54 8.66
C THR A 26 4.81 8.30 9.98
N GLY A 27 3.59 8.55 10.49
CA GLY A 27 3.40 9.18 11.80
C GLY A 27 4.02 8.36 12.94
N ASP A 28 3.85 7.04 12.92
CA ASP A 28 4.44 6.15 13.93
C ASP A 28 5.98 6.09 13.80
N VAL A 29 6.50 6.12 12.57
CA VAL A 29 7.96 6.20 12.33
C VAL A 29 8.53 7.49 12.91
N VAL A 30 7.88 8.63 12.68
CA VAL A 30 8.29 9.92 13.26
C VAL A 30 8.24 9.85 14.78
N ASN A 31 7.17 9.30 15.37
CA ASN A 31 7.06 9.14 16.81
C ASN A 31 8.21 8.28 17.38
N ALA A 32 8.55 7.17 16.73
CA ALA A 32 9.68 6.33 17.13
C ALA A 32 11.00 7.11 17.12
N VAL A 33 11.28 7.84 16.03
CA VAL A 33 12.51 8.65 15.89
C VAL A 33 12.58 9.74 16.97
N MET A 34 11.48 10.45 17.21
CA MET A 34 11.43 11.49 18.24
C MET A 34 11.63 10.91 19.65
N THR A 35 11.07 9.73 19.94
CA THR A 35 11.30 9.01 21.20
C THR A 35 12.79 8.70 21.38
N LEU A 36 13.47 8.16 20.37
CA LEU A 36 14.90 7.86 20.43
C LEU A 36 15.74 9.13 20.66
N ILE A 37 15.42 10.24 19.99
CA ILE A 37 16.12 11.52 20.15
C ILE A 37 15.95 12.06 21.58
N HIS A 38 14.73 12.09 22.12
CA HIS A 38 14.45 12.70 23.41
C HIS A 38 14.92 11.86 24.60
N THR A 39 14.83 10.54 24.50
CA THR A 39 15.14 9.64 25.62
C THR A 39 16.58 9.13 25.58
N GLY A 40 17.22 9.13 24.40
CA GLY A 40 18.48 8.45 24.17
C GLY A 40 18.41 6.93 24.26
N MET A 41 17.19 6.35 24.35
CA MET A 41 16.97 4.91 24.31
C MET A 41 17.42 4.33 22.96
N GLY A 42 17.73 3.04 22.93
CA GLY A 42 18.06 2.34 21.69
C GLY A 42 19.46 2.56 21.11
N LYS A 43 20.35 3.29 21.78
CA LYS A 43 21.77 3.40 21.37
C LYS A 43 22.41 2.02 21.29
N GLY A 44 23.07 1.74 20.16
CA GLY A 44 23.74 0.46 19.90
C GLY A 44 22.79 -0.70 19.60
N LYS A 45 21.51 -0.44 19.36
CA LYS A 45 20.49 -1.45 19.03
C LYS A 45 19.85 -1.15 17.67
N ALA A 46 19.21 -2.17 17.10
CA ALA A 46 18.41 -2.06 15.88
C ALA A 46 16.96 -2.44 16.20
N TYR A 47 16.02 -1.66 15.68
CA TYR A 47 14.59 -1.86 15.88
C TYR A 47 13.88 -1.85 14.54
N ASN A 48 13.00 -2.82 14.33
CA ASN A 48 12.04 -2.76 13.24
C ASN A 48 10.87 -1.87 13.67
N ILE A 49 10.59 -0.85 12.87
CA ILE A 49 9.38 -0.05 12.99
C ILE A 49 8.40 -0.55 11.93
N SER A 50 7.43 -1.36 12.35
CA SER A 50 6.55 -2.11 11.44
C SER A 50 5.15 -2.25 12.03
N GLN A 51 4.15 -2.31 11.15
CA GLN A 51 2.75 -2.41 11.53
C GLN A 51 2.42 -3.80 12.13
N ASP A 52 1.44 -3.85 13.04
CA ASP A 52 0.93 -5.10 13.62
C ASP A 52 0.07 -5.89 12.61
N GLU A 53 -0.79 -5.18 11.87
CA GLU A 53 -1.71 -5.75 10.90
C GLU A 53 -1.02 -6.15 9.59
N THR A 54 -1.46 -7.28 9.04
CA THR A 54 -1.09 -7.79 7.72
C THR A 54 -2.36 -7.99 6.89
N ILE A 55 -2.35 -7.54 5.64
CA ILE A 55 -3.51 -7.61 4.74
C ILE A 55 -3.12 -8.02 3.32
N SER A 56 -4.01 -8.65 2.55
CA SER A 56 -3.76 -8.91 1.12
C SER A 56 -3.83 -7.61 0.30
N LEU A 57 -3.27 -7.60 -0.91
CA LEU A 57 -3.44 -6.45 -1.81
C LEU A 57 -4.91 -6.24 -2.18
N HIS A 58 -5.66 -7.32 -2.37
CA HIS A 58 -7.09 -7.26 -2.65
C HIS A 58 -7.83 -6.52 -1.52
N ASP A 59 -7.68 -6.97 -0.29
CA ASP A 59 -8.41 -6.41 0.85
C ASP A 59 -7.94 -4.99 1.19
N PHE A 60 -6.66 -4.68 0.95
CA PHE A 60 -6.15 -3.30 1.01
C PHE A 60 -6.88 -2.38 0.03
N LEU A 61 -7.03 -2.80 -1.24
CA LEU A 61 -7.73 -2.00 -2.25
C LEU A 61 -9.21 -1.84 -1.90
N MET A 62 -9.86 -2.91 -1.42
CA MET A 62 -11.24 -2.86 -0.92
C MET A 62 -11.39 -1.88 0.23
N MET A 63 -10.50 -1.93 1.22
CA MET A 63 -10.51 -0.99 2.36
C MET A 63 -10.32 0.47 1.92
N VAL A 64 -9.40 0.73 0.98
CA VAL A 64 -9.23 2.08 0.43
C VAL A 64 -10.48 2.54 -0.31
N GLY A 65 -11.13 1.66 -1.07
CA GLY A 65 -12.40 1.94 -1.73
C GLY A 65 -13.51 2.28 -0.74
N GLU A 66 -13.72 1.44 0.27
CA GLU A 66 -14.70 1.65 1.34
C GLU A 66 -14.52 3.02 2.01
N LEU A 67 -13.28 3.35 2.42
CA LEU A 67 -12.95 4.63 3.05
C LEU A 67 -13.16 5.83 2.11
N MET A 68 -13.13 5.63 0.79
CA MET A 68 -13.45 6.63 -0.22
C MET A 68 -14.93 6.66 -0.61
N GLY A 69 -15.75 5.71 -0.13
CA GLY A 69 -17.14 5.53 -0.56
C GLY A 69 -17.29 5.04 -2.00
N LEU A 70 -16.31 4.29 -2.52
CA LEU A 70 -16.27 3.81 -3.90
C LEU A 70 -15.94 2.32 -3.96
N GLU A 71 -16.56 1.58 -4.89
CA GLU A 71 -16.25 0.17 -5.13
C GLU A 71 -15.05 0.05 -6.09
N PRO A 72 -13.92 -0.55 -5.68
CA PRO A 72 -12.77 -0.75 -6.58
C PRO A 72 -13.06 -1.79 -7.67
N HIS A 73 -12.89 -1.43 -8.94
CA HIS A 73 -12.93 -2.38 -10.05
C HIS A 73 -11.58 -3.10 -10.17
N ILE A 74 -11.36 -4.18 -9.42
CA ILE A 74 -10.11 -4.95 -9.46
C ILE A 74 -10.15 -5.96 -10.61
N GLN A 75 -9.13 -5.93 -11.48
CA GLN A 75 -8.97 -6.89 -12.57
C GLN A 75 -7.65 -7.64 -12.39
N VAL A 76 -7.74 -8.94 -12.13
CA VAL A 76 -6.57 -9.81 -12.03
C VAL A 76 -6.08 -10.18 -13.44
N VAL A 77 -4.79 -10.01 -13.69
CA VAL A 77 -4.13 -10.23 -14.99
C VAL A 77 -2.87 -11.04 -14.79
N GLU A 78 -2.50 -11.88 -15.75
CA GLU A 78 -1.20 -12.56 -15.73
C GLU A 78 -0.04 -11.57 -15.61
N ARG A 79 0.83 -11.77 -14.62
CA ARG A 79 1.99 -10.89 -14.39
C ARG A 79 2.81 -10.67 -15.67
N GLN A 80 3.09 -11.74 -16.41
CA GLN A 80 3.91 -11.67 -17.63
C GLN A 80 3.28 -10.74 -18.69
N LEU A 81 1.95 -10.70 -18.79
CA LEU A 81 1.26 -9.77 -19.69
C LEU A 81 1.41 -8.32 -19.21
N LEU A 82 1.30 -8.08 -17.91
CA LEU A 82 1.50 -6.73 -17.36
C LEU A 82 2.96 -6.26 -17.54
N GLU A 83 3.94 -7.15 -17.39
CA GLU A 83 5.36 -6.87 -17.62
C GLU A 83 5.66 -6.63 -19.11
N ALA A 84 5.17 -7.49 -20.00
CA ALA A 84 5.36 -7.35 -21.45
C ALA A 84 4.73 -6.06 -22.00
N ASN A 85 3.62 -5.62 -21.40
CA ASN A 85 3.01 -4.33 -21.71
C ASN A 85 3.67 -3.16 -20.96
N GLY A 86 4.61 -3.41 -20.05
CA GLY A 86 5.30 -2.40 -19.22
C GLY A 86 4.39 -1.67 -18.23
N PHE A 87 3.30 -2.28 -17.81
CA PHE A 87 2.40 -1.73 -16.80
C PHE A 87 2.95 -1.88 -15.38
N LEU A 88 3.66 -2.98 -15.10
CA LEU A 88 4.34 -3.16 -13.82
C LEU A 88 5.67 -2.39 -13.79
N PRO A 89 6.06 -1.82 -12.64
CA PRO A 89 5.35 -1.86 -11.35
C PRO A 89 4.26 -0.77 -11.20
N GLU A 90 4.14 0.16 -12.15
CA GLU A 90 3.36 1.40 -12.00
C GLU A 90 1.83 1.22 -11.82
N CYS A 91 1.24 0.20 -12.45
CA CYS A 91 -0.19 -0.09 -12.34
C CYS A 91 -0.55 -0.67 -10.97
N SER A 92 0.37 -1.43 -10.38
CA SER A 92 0.22 -2.11 -9.10
C SER A 92 1.52 -2.06 -8.28
N PRO A 93 1.85 -0.90 -7.67
CA PRO A 93 3.12 -0.70 -6.98
C PRO A 93 3.30 -1.55 -5.71
N PHE A 94 2.23 -2.17 -5.20
CA PHE A 94 2.27 -3.00 -3.99
C PHE A 94 2.20 -4.51 -4.32
N SER A 95 2.49 -4.90 -5.55
CA SER A 95 2.51 -6.31 -5.98
C SER A 95 3.89 -6.76 -6.44
N GLU A 96 4.95 -6.26 -5.83
CA GLU A 96 6.30 -6.77 -6.12
C GLU A 96 6.49 -8.18 -5.55
N LEU A 97 7.52 -8.88 -6.04
CA LEU A 97 7.82 -10.26 -5.63
C LEU A 97 8.46 -10.36 -4.23
N TRP A 98 8.63 -9.24 -3.55
CA TRP A 98 9.28 -9.18 -2.26
C TRP A 98 8.52 -8.23 -1.34
N MET A 99 8.07 -8.73 -0.20
CA MET A 99 7.47 -7.92 0.85
C MET A 99 8.04 -8.37 2.19
N SER A 100 8.61 -7.43 2.95
CA SER A 100 9.17 -7.72 4.27
C SER A 100 8.08 -7.73 5.32
N GLU A 101 7.91 -8.87 6.01
CA GLU A 101 7.12 -8.97 7.23
C GLU A 101 8.07 -8.97 8.43
N LEU A 102 8.31 -7.78 8.99
CA LEU A 102 9.28 -7.60 10.08
C LEU A 102 8.64 -7.84 11.44
N ASP A 103 9.39 -8.45 12.36
CA ASP A 103 9.01 -8.56 13.77
C ASP A 103 9.26 -7.22 14.48
N ASN A 104 8.20 -6.63 15.05
CA ASN A 104 8.22 -5.35 15.74
C ASN A 104 8.30 -5.49 17.29
N THR A 105 8.50 -6.69 17.82
CA THR A 105 8.47 -6.97 19.27
C THR A 105 9.38 -6.04 20.09
N LEU A 106 10.63 -5.83 19.67
CA LEU A 106 11.59 -4.97 20.39
C LEU A 106 11.16 -3.51 20.43
N SER A 107 10.55 -3.00 19.37
CA SER A 107 10.07 -1.61 19.33
C SER A 107 8.94 -1.39 20.35
N LYS A 108 8.07 -2.39 20.54
CA LYS A 108 6.97 -2.33 21.50
C LYS A 108 7.47 -2.49 22.94
N SER A 109 8.29 -3.52 23.19
CA SER A 109 8.73 -3.85 24.54
C SER A 109 9.75 -2.87 25.11
N GLU A 110 10.68 -2.37 24.29
CA GLU A 110 11.72 -1.47 24.77
C GLU A 110 11.42 0.00 24.53
N LEU A 111 10.84 0.38 23.39
CA LEU A 111 10.56 1.79 23.08
C LEU A 111 9.14 2.22 23.46
N GLY A 112 8.31 1.30 23.96
CA GLY A 112 6.91 1.57 24.32
C GLY A 112 6.04 1.90 23.10
N MET A 113 6.42 1.45 21.90
CA MET A 113 5.68 1.74 20.68
C MET A 113 4.28 1.13 20.72
N SER A 114 3.31 1.91 20.24
CA SER A 114 1.98 1.46 19.85
C SER A 114 1.72 1.94 18.43
N TYR A 115 1.35 1.03 17.55
CA TYR A 115 1.16 1.32 16.13
C TYR A 115 -0.28 1.74 15.85
N THR A 116 -0.43 2.77 15.03
CA THR A 116 -1.74 3.28 14.62
C THR A 116 -2.44 2.22 13.76
N PRO A 117 -3.69 1.84 14.02
CA PRO A 117 -4.41 0.88 13.18
C PRO A 117 -4.47 1.29 11.70
N LEU A 118 -4.35 0.31 10.80
CA LEU A 118 -4.32 0.45 9.34
C LEU A 118 -5.49 1.29 8.84
N ARG A 119 -6.71 0.90 9.22
CA ARG A 119 -7.93 1.60 8.81
C ARG A 119 -7.92 3.06 9.27
N GLU A 120 -7.42 3.31 10.48
CA GLU A 120 -7.37 4.66 11.06
C GLU A 120 -6.38 5.56 10.31
N TYR A 121 -5.14 5.12 10.11
CA TYR A 121 -4.18 5.96 9.39
C TYR A 121 -4.54 6.10 7.91
N LEU A 122 -5.15 5.09 7.28
CA LEU A 122 -5.60 5.18 5.89
C LEU A 122 -6.69 6.24 5.73
N ALA A 123 -7.64 6.32 6.68
CA ALA A 123 -8.66 7.37 6.67
C ALA A 123 -8.04 8.77 6.72
N ARG A 124 -7.00 8.96 7.54
CA ARG A 124 -6.24 10.23 7.61
C ARG A 124 -5.53 10.55 6.30
N ILE A 125 -4.85 9.57 5.70
CA ILE A 125 -4.15 9.74 4.41
C ILE A 125 -5.14 10.09 3.29
N ILE A 126 -6.26 9.38 3.22
CA ILE A 126 -7.31 9.60 2.21
C ILE A 126 -7.92 10.99 2.36
N THR A 127 -8.24 11.40 3.59
CA THR A 127 -8.73 12.76 3.87
C THR A 127 -7.73 13.81 3.40
N TYR A 128 -6.47 13.68 3.80
CA TYR A 128 -5.41 14.61 3.41
C TYR A 128 -5.28 14.76 1.89
N TYR A 129 -5.18 13.65 1.14
CA TYR A 129 -5.03 13.71 -0.32
C TYR A 129 -6.32 14.08 -1.07
N THR A 130 -7.48 14.01 -0.40
CA THR A 130 -8.75 14.51 -0.93
C THR A 130 -8.78 16.04 -0.85
N GLU A 131 -8.34 16.60 0.27
CA GLU A 131 -8.23 18.05 0.50
C GLU A 131 -7.02 18.67 -0.24
N HIS A 132 -5.96 17.88 -0.45
CA HIS A 132 -4.71 18.29 -1.08
C HIS A 132 -4.35 17.35 -2.24
N PRO A 133 -5.06 17.45 -3.39
CA PRO A 133 -4.81 16.56 -4.52
C PRO A 133 -3.35 16.65 -4.99
N PRO A 134 -2.61 15.52 -5.02
CA PRO A 134 -1.23 15.53 -5.46
C PRO A 134 -1.16 15.72 -6.98
N LYS A 135 0.01 16.13 -7.48
CA LYS A 135 0.28 16.05 -8.93
C LYS A 135 0.13 14.60 -9.39
N SER A 136 -0.37 14.40 -10.60
CA SER A 136 -0.49 13.06 -11.17
C SER A 136 0.86 12.35 -11.14
N PRO A 137 0.95 11.15 -10.52
CA PRO A 137 2.21 10.43 -10.43
C PRO A 137 2.63 9.93 -11.81
N THR A 138 3.93 9.70 -12.01
CA THR A 138 4.49 9.19 -13.28
C THR A 138 3.74 7.97 -13.77
N GLY A 139 3.44 7.03 -12.88
CA GLY A 139 2.70 5.82 -13.19
C GLY A 139 1.26 6.00 -13.67
N TYR A 140 0.72 7.22 -13.62
CA TYR A 140 -0.60 7.53 -14.18
C TYR A 140 -0.55 7.96 -15.65
N LYS A 141 0.65 8.23 -16.22
CA LYS A 141 0.81 8.61 -17.64
C LYS A 141 0.28 7.54 -18.58
N ARG A 142 0.35 6.26 -18.18
CA ARG A 142 -0.11 5.11 -18.97
C ARG A 142 -1.58 4.75 -18.74
N ARG A 143 -2.30 5.52 -17.92
CA ARG A 143 -3.66 5.18 -17.49
C ARG A 143 -4.65 4.92 -18.63
N LYS A 144 -4.52 5.65 -19.76
CA LYS A 144 -5.37 5.43 -20.94
C LYS A 144 -5.19 4.00 -21.50
N ALA A 145 -3.95 3.53 -21.57
CA ALA A 145 -3.63 2.19 -22.06
C ALA A 145 -4.11 1.10 -21.08
N GLU A 146 -3.95 1.34 -19.76
CA GLU A 146 -4.50 0.45 -18.73
C GLU A 146 -6.03 0.29 -18.87
N LYS A 147 -6.76 1.39 -19.06
CA LYS A 147 -8.23 1.36 -19.20
C LYS A 147 -8.71 0.63 -20.45
N SER A 148 -7.92 0.64 -21.52
CA SER A 148 -8.22 -0.07 -22.77
C SER A 148 -7.66 -1.48 -22.80
N PHE A 149 -7.01 -1.95 -21.74
CA PHE A 149 -6.38 -3.26 -21.71
C PHE A 149 -7.44 -4.35 -21.49
N HIS A 150 -7.61 -5.21 -22.49
CA HIS A 150 -8.52 -6.35 -22.44
C HIS A 150 -7.68 -7.62 -22.38
N SER A 151 -7.51 -8.19 -21.19
CA SER A 151 -7.03 -9.56 -21.04
C SER A 151 -8.23 -10.50 -21.06
N ILE A 152 -8.10 -11.64 -21.73
CA ILE A 152 -9.07 -12.73 -21.57
C ILE A 152 -9.01 -13.17 -20.10
N PRO A 153 -10.11 -13.16 -19.33
CA PRO A 153 -10.09 -13.64 -17.95
C PRO A 153 -9.68 -15.11 -17.92
N LYS A 154 -8.76 -15.50 -17.02
CA LYS A 154 -8.64 -16.91 -16.65
C LYS A 154 -9.94 -17.30 -15.94
N SER A 155 -10.63 -18.33 -16.43
CA SER A 155 -11.69 -18.99 -15.68
C SER A 155 -11.10 -19.48 -14.35
N LEU A 156 -11.75 -19.09 -13.24
CA LEU A 156 -11.45 -19.57 -11.88
C LEU A 156 -11.53 -21.10 -11.80
#